data_AF-A0A0B2PAM5-F1
#
_entry.id   AF-A0A0B2PAM5-F1
#
_cell.length_a   1.000
_cell.length_b   1.000
_cell.length_c   1.000
_cell.angle_alpha   90.00
_cell.angle_beta   90.00
_cell.angle_gamma   90.00
#
_symmetry.space_group_name_H-M   'P 1'
#
loop_
_entity.id
_entity.type
_entity.pdbx_description
1 polymer ?
#
loop_
_entity_poly.entity_id
_entity_poly.type
_entity_poly.pdbx_seq_one_letter_code
_entity_poly.pdbx_strand_id
1 'polypeptide(L)'
;MTNSEVVSMEQEIPGFAASPSESSLISKLQSSDSPGIHALVSDYLHPLSDLKPTKKSNPDQTLIRSLAKCFLSFLNASLSILPKWFLEVSKSNNVVSLLELLRVYKICLDCLDVVASQLGSKPFFVEFQRLRLIHCLESCGLFDEAQLEGLGVLEKPPPAKWKGKLLPEIDKGSGEGKELCSLFVDIVVSLLRCAAAGLAKEDAHFRKVL
;
A
#
# COMPACT_ATOMS: atom_id res chain seq x y z
N MET A 1 -47.77 37.75 22.94
CA MET A 1 -47.99 36.82 21.82
C MET A 1 -47.68 37.55 20.54
N THR A 2 -46.50 37.32 19.98
CA THR A 2 -46.18 37.37 18.54
C THR A 2 -44.74 36.86 18.40
N ASN A 3 -44.62 35.62 17.91
CA ASN A 3 -43.39 35.07 17.36
C ASN A 3 -43.11 35.77 16.03
N SER A 4 -41.84 36.04 15.73
CA SER A 4 -41.41 36.17 14.34
C SER A 4 -40.03 35.54 14.21
N GLU A 5 -39.96 34.62 13.26
CA GLU A 5 -38.89 33.68 12.99
C GLU A 5 -37.66 34.42 12.46
N VAL A 6 -36.49 34.10 13.02
CA VAL A 6 -35.21 34.44 12.40
C VAL A 6 -34.90 33.33 11.39
N VAL A 7 -35.17 33.63 10.13
CA VAL A 7 -34.82 32.80 8.98
C VAL A 7 -33.29 32.72 8.86
N SER A 8 -32.79 31.50 8.93
CA SER A 8 -31.42 31.13 8.59
C SER A 8 -31.09 31.49 7.15
N MET A 9 -30.04 32.28 6.94
CA MET A 9 -29.29 32.32 5.68
C MET A 9 -27.94 31.65 5.94
N GLU A 10 -27.90 30.32 5.85
CA GLU A 10 -26.64 29.65 5.54
C GLU A 10 -26.41 29.80 4.03
N GLN A 11 -25.52 30.73 3.69
CA GLN A 11 -24.94 30.81 2.36
C GLN A 11 -24.00 29.62 2.15
N GLU A 12 -24.42 28.68 1.31
CA GLU A 12 -23.52 27.68 0.74
C GLU A 12 -22.42 28.38 -0.07
N ILE A 13 -21.17 28.20 0.34
CA ILE A 13 -19.99 28.52 -0.44
C ILE A 13 -19.70 27.32 -1.36
N PRO A 14 -19.74 27.46 -2.70
CA PRO A 14 -19.46 26.35 -3.60
C PRO A 14 -17.95 26.16 -3.70
N GLY A 15 -17.44 25.01 -3.25
CA GLY A 15 -16.06 24.58 -3.57
C GLY A 15 -15.21 23.99 -2.46
N PHE A 16 -15.74 23.75 -1.24
CA PHE A 16 -15.01 22.98 -0.23
C PHE A 16 -15.70 21.63 -0.05
N ALA A 17 -15.33 20.65 -0.87
CA ALA A 17 -15.68 19.26 -0.56
C ALA A 17 -15.12 18.96 0.84
N ALA A 18 -16.01 18.68 1.81
CA ALA A 18 -15.58 18.26 3.13
C ALA A 18 -14.64 17.05 2.97
N SER A 19 -13.40 17.17 3.43
CA SER A 19 -12.45 16.06 3.37
C SER A 19 -13.10 14.86 4.06
N PRO A 20 -13.16 13.68 3.42
CA PRO A 20 -13.81 12.52 4.00
C PRO A 20 -13.17 12.19 5.35
N SER A 21 -14.00 11.98 6.37
CA SER A 21 -13.49 11.60 7.69
C SER A 21 -12.85 10.22 7.64
N GLU A 22 -11.89 9.97 8.54
CA GLU A 22 -11.24 8.65 8.68
C GLU A 22 -12.28 7.52 8.80
N SER A 23 -13.28 7.68 9.65
CA SER A 23 -14.33 6.69 9.86
C SER A 23 -15.17 6.42 8.60
N SER A 24 -15.41 7.45 7.77
CA SER A 24 -16.11 7.31 6.50
C SER A 24 -15.28 6.54 5.46
N LEU A 25 -13.97 6.78 5.42
CA LEU A 25 -13.07 6.03 4.54
C LEU A 25 -12.94 4.57 4.96
N ILE A 26 -12.79 4.31 6.27
CA ILE A 26 -12.71 2.94 6.79
C ILE A 26 -14.00 2.16 6.51
N SER A 27 -15.17 2.76 6.70
CA SER A 27 -16.44 2.09 6.40
C SER A 27 -16.59 1.77 4.90
N LYS A 28 -16.15 2.67 4.01
CA LYS A 28 -16.11 2.43 2.57
C LYS A 28 -15.15 1.30 2.19
N LEU A 29 -13.98 1.21 2.84
CA LEU A 29 -13.05 0.10 2.64
C LEU A 29 -13.62 -1.24 3.13
N GLN A 30 -14.46 -1.21 4.17
CA GLN A 30 -15.17 -2.37 4.68
C GLN A 30 -16.41 -2.75 3.86
N SER A 31 -16.96 -1.88 3.02
CA SER A 31 -18.11 -2.23 2.18
C SER A 31 -17.71 -2.68 0.78
N SER A 32 -16.47 -2.41 0.34
CA SER A 32 -15.92 -2.77 -0.99
C SER A 32 -16.65 -2.22 -2.22
N ASP A 33 -17.76 -1.50 -2.01
CA ASP A 33 -18.71 -1.04 -3.05
C ASP A 33 -18.68 0.48 -3.26
N SER A 34 -17.55 1.14 -2.98
CA SER A 34 -17.42 2.59 -3.21
C SER A 34 -16.56 2.85 -4.44
N PRO A 35 -17.14 3.05 -5.64
CA PRO A 35 -16.36 3.52 -6.78
C PRO A 35 -15.66 4.85 -6.43
N GLY A 36 -14.42 5.02 -6.89
CA GLY A 36 -13.63 6.21 -6.63
C GLY A 36 -13.00 6.24 -5.24
N ILE A 37 -13.03 5.13 -4.47
CA ILE A 37 -12.41 5.07 -3.13
C ILE A 37 -10.92 5.41 -3.18
N HIS A 38 -10.24 5.05 -4.28
CA HIS A 38 -8.84 5.38 -4.47
C HIS A 38 -8.58 6.89 -4.46
N ALA A 39 -9.42 7.69 -5.13
CA ALA A 39 -9.28 9.15 -5.14
C ALA A 39 -9.48 9.72 -3.74
N LEU A 40 -10.54 9.28 -3.05
CA LEU A 40 -10.84 9.74 -1.68
C LEU A 40 -9.71 9.43 -0.69
N VAL A 41 -9.12 8.23 -0.76
CA VAL A 41 -7.98 7.86 0.10
C VAL A 41 -6.72 8.63 -0.30
N SER A 42 -6.50 8.85 -1.60
CA SER A 42 -5.35 9.63 -2.07
C SER A 42 -5.40 11.06 -1.58
N ASP A 43 -6.57 11.71 -1.66
CA ASP A 43 -6.78 13.07 -1.16
C ASP A 43 -6.57 13.14 0.35
N TYR A 44 -7.05 12.14 1.10
CA TYR A 44 -6.86 12.05 2.54
C TYR A 44 -5.39 11.84 2.95
N LEU A 45 -4.65 11.01 2.21
CA LEU A 45 -3.23 10.70 2.46
C LEU A 45 -2.25 11.67 1.78
N HIS A 46 -2.74 12.67 1.04
CA HIS A 46 -1.93 13.65 0.33
C HIS A 46 -0.85 14.29 1.22
N PRO A 47 -1.12 14.69 2.49
CA PRO A 47 -0.11 15.30 3.34
C PRO A 47 1.10 14.40 3.65
N LEU A 48 0.92 13.08 3.63
CA LEU A 48 2.02 12.12 3.77
C LEU A 48 2.70 11.80 2.44
N SER A 49 1.92 11.73 1.36
CA SER A 49 2.41 11.35 0.03
C SER A 49 3.41 12.37 -0.53
N ASP A 50 3.23 13.65 -0.20
CA ASP A 50 4.14 14.74 -0.61
C ASP A 50 5.51 14.68 0.05
N LEU A 51 5.64 13.98 1.18
CA LEU A 51 6.87 13.90 1.94
C LEU A 51 7.89 12.90 1.35
N LYS A 52 7.59 12.29 0.21
CA LYS A 52 8.52 11.41 -0.48
C LYS A 52 9.87 12.14 -0.66
N PRO A 53 10.99 11.54 -0.22
CA PRO A 53 12.28 12.20 -0.22
C PRO A 53 12.65 12.63 -1.64
N THR A 54 12.66 13.94 -1.88
CA THR A 54 13.18 14.51 -3.13
C THR A 54 14.68 14.75 -2.97
N LYS A 55 15.44 14.73 -4.08
CA LYS A 55 16.89 14.93 -4.09
C LYS A 55 17.37 16.27 -3.47
N LYS A 56 16.47 17.17 -3.05
CA LYS A 56 16.77 18.55 -2.65
C LYS A 56 16.45 18.90 -1.20
N SER A 57 15.73 18.08 -0.44
CA SER A 57 15.45 18.39 0.97
C SER A 57 15.20 17.13 1.78
N ASN A 58 15.90 17.01 2.91
CA ASN A 58 15.55 16.02 3.92
C ASN A 58 14.20 16.42 4.53
N PRO A 59 13.20 15.52 4.57
CA PRO A 59 11.91 15.84 5.15
C PRO A 59 12.04 16.09 6.66
N ASP A 60 11.32 17.12 7.15
CA ASP A 60 11.32 17.51 8.56
C ASP A 60 10.80 16.35 9.42
N GLN A 61 11.67 15.82 10.26
CA GLN A 61 11.37 14.68 11.14
C GLN A 61 10.26 15.00 12.15
N THR A 62 10.10 16.27 12.52
CA THR A 62 9.03 16.71 13.42
C THR A 62 7.68 16.64 12.71
N LEU A 63 7.64 17.10 11.46
CA LEU A 63 6.46 17.02 10.60
C LEU A 63 6.08 15.57 10.28
N ILE A 64 7.06 14.71 9.95
CA ILE A 64 6.82 13.28 9.72
C ILE A 64 6.21 12.65 10.98
N ARG A 65 6.74 12.97 12.17
CA ARG A 65 6.22 12.42 13.44
C ARG A 65 4.80 12.90 13.74
N SER A 66 4.47 14.17 13.49
CA SER A 66 3.11 14.67 13.69
C SER A 66 2.12 14.00 12.74
N LEU A 67 2.49 13.88 11.45
CA LEU A 67 1.62 13.24 10.47
C LEU A 67 1.48 11.74 10.72
N ALA A 68 2.56 11.06 11.11
CA ALA A 68 2.49 9.66 11.54
C ALA A 68 1.44 9.47 12.64
N LYS A 69 1.41 10.32 13.67
CA LYS A 69 0.39 10.26 14.73
C LYS A 69 -1.03 10.46 14.19
N CYS A 70 -1.23 11.34 13.23
CA CYS A 70 -2.54 11.62 12.64
C CYS A 70 -3.07 10.46 11.78
N PHE A 71 -2.21 9.82 10.99
CA PHE A 71 -2.64 8.87 9.97
C PHE A 71 -2.42 7.40 10.35
N LEU A 72 -1.68 7.11 11.44
CA LEU A 72 -1.35 5.73 11.81
C LEU A 72 -2.59 4.86 12.07
N SER A 73 -3.63 5.42 12.69
CA SER A 73 -4.89 4.71 12.92
C SER A 73 -5.49 4.25 11.60
N PHE A 74 -5.64 5.17 10.65
CA PHE A 74 -6.14 4.88 9.31
C PHE A 74 -5.29 3.86 8.56
N LEU A 75 -3.96 4.01 8.58
CA LEU A 75 -3.04 3.09 7.92
C LEU A 75 -3.18 1.68 8.50
N ASN A 76 -3.13 1.52 9.82
CA ASN A 76 -3.26 0.21 10.46
C ASN A 76 -4.60 -0.46 10.18
N ALA A 77 -5.69 0.32 10.21
CA ALA A 77 -7.02 -0.18 9.88
C ALA A 77 -7.08 -0.64 8.41
N SER A 78 -6.61 0.17 7.47
CA SER A 78 -6.56 -0.15 6.04
C SER A 78 -5.74 -1.42 5.77
N LEU A 79 -4.54 -1.55 6.36
CA LEU A 79 -3.67 -2.73 6.22
C LEU A 79 -4.27 -4.00 6.83
N SER A 80 -5.20 -3.87 7.77
CA SER A 80 -5.93 -5.00 8.36
C SER A 80 -7.15 -5.42 7.54
N ILE A 81 -7.73 -4.47 6.80
CA ILE A 81 -8.94 -4.64 5.98
C ILE A 81 -8.56 -5.20 4.62
N LEU A 82 -7.69 -4.50 3.88
CA LEU A 82 -7.42 -4.74 2.45
C LEU A 82 -6.98 -6.18 2.13
N PRO A 83 -6.03 -6.81 2.86
CA PRO A 83 -5.62 -8.18 2.56
C PRO A 83 -6.75 -9.20 2.60
N LYS A 84 -7.75 -9.00 3.46
CA LYS A 84 -8.90 -9.90 3.61
C LYS A 84 -9.83 -9.80 2.40
N TRP A 85 -10.03 -8.58 1.91
CA TRP A 85 -10.89 -8.32 0.76
C TRP A 85 -10.36 -8.91 -0.54
N PHE A 86 -9.05 -8.96 -0.76
CA PHE A 86 -8.54 -9.56 -2.00
C PHE A 86 -8.90 -11.04 -2.14
N LEU A 87 -9.02 -11.77 -1.02
CA LEU A 87 -9.48 -13.16 -1.03
C LEU A 87 -10.99 -13.29 -1.34
N GLU A 88 -11.78 -12.29 -0.99
CA GLU A 88 -13.23 -12.28 -1.19
C GLU A 88 -13.61 -11.73 -2.58
N VAL A 89 -13.03 -10.59 -2.97
CA VAL A 89 -13.31 -9.88 -4.22
C VAL A 89 -12.83 -10.66 -5.44
N SER A 90 -11.75 -11.43 -5.33
CA SER A 90 -11.28 -12.33 -6.41
C SER A 90 -12.34 -13.35 -6.84
N LYS A 91 -13.34 -13.63 -6.00
CA LYS A 91 -14.47 -14.52 -6.32
C LYS A 91 -15.65 -13.80 -6.97
N SER A 92 -15.72 -12.47 -6.86
CA SER A 92 -16.88 -11.65 -7.23
C SER A 92 -16.83 -11.09 -8.66
N ASN A 93 -15.74 -11.28 -9.40
CA ASN A 93 -15.49 -10.74 -10.76
C ASN A 93 -15.59 -9.20 -10.89
N ASN A 94 -15.64 -8.43 -9.79
CA ASN A 94 -15.61 -6.97 -9.85
C ASN A 94 -14.17 -6.45 -9.99
N VAL A 95 -13.66 -6.48 -11.22
CA VAL A 95 -12.27 -6.08 -11.54
C VAL A 95 -11.99 -4.61 -11.23
N VAL A 96 -12.98 -3.72 -11.42
CA VAL A 96 -12.79 -2.27 -11.18
C VAL A 96 -12.56 -2.01 -9.70
N SER A 97 -13.45 -2.49 -8.82
CA SER A 97 -13.29 -2.33 -7.37
C SER A 97 -12.00 -2.98 -6.87
N LEU A 98 -11.64 -4.16 -7.42
CA LEU A 98 -10.39 -4.84 -7.08
C LEU A 98 -9.16 -3.98 -7.38
N LEU A 99 -9.09 -3.38 -8.58
CA LEU A 99 -8.00 -2.51 -8.97
C LEU A 99 -7.93 -1.24 -8.11
N GLU A 100 -9.07 -0.65 -7.74
CA GLU A 100 -9.10 0.49 -6.82
C GLU A 100 -8.55 0.11 -5.45
N LEU A 101 -8.95 -1.03 -4.89
CA LEU A 101 -8.47 -1.51 -3.58
C LEU A 101 -6.97 -1.83 -3.59
N LEU A 102 -6.45 -2.41 -4.68
CA LEU A 102 -5.01 -2.65 -4.84
C LEU A 102 -4.22 -1.34 -4.88
N ARG A 103 -4.73 -0.32 -5.57
CA ARG A 103 -4.10 1.01 -5.58
C ARG A 103 -4.15 1.68 -4.21
N VAL A 104 -5.27 1.56 -3.50
CA VAL A 104 -5.40 2.01 -2.10
C VAL A 104 -4.36 1.32 -1.22
N TYR A 105 -4.18 0.01 -1.36
CA TYR A 105 -3.19 -0.72 -0.59
C TYR A 105 -1.78 -0.20 -0.86
N LYS A 106 -1.44 0.01 -2.15
CA LYS A 106 -0.15 0.55 -2.55
C LYS A 106 0.13 1.93 -1.94
N ILE A 107 -0.82 2.87 -2.01
CA ILE A 107 -0.60 4.22 -1.44
C ILE A 107 -0.49 4.19 0.09
N CYS A 108 -1.23 3.31 0.77
CA CYS A 108 -1.06 3.08 2.21
C CYS A 108 0.36 2.58 2.53
N LEU A 109 0.91 1.67 1.73
CA LEU A 109 2.28 1.17 1.91
C LEU A 109 3.34 2.22 1.60
N ASP A 110 3.13 3.04 0.56
CA ASP A 110 4.00 4.17 0.25
C ASP A 110 4.04 5.19 1.39
N CYS A 111 2.88 5.49 1.98
CA CYS A 111 2.80 6.36 3.16
C CYS A 111 3.44 5.71 4.38
N LEU A 112 3.30 4.39 4.54
CA LEU A 112 3.93 3.65 5.63
C LEU A 112 5.45 3.68 5.52
N ASP A 113 6.03 3.55 4.33
CA ASP A 113 7.48 3.70 4.09
C ASP A 113 7.99 5.06 4.60
N VAL A 114 7.23 6.14 4.41
CA VAL A 114 7.59 7.50 4.88
C VAL A 114 7.63 7.58 6.41
N VAL A 115 6.67 6.95 7.10
CA VAL A 115 6.53 7.06 8.56
C VAL A 115 7.18 5.92 9.34
N ALA A 116 7.65 4.86 8.67
CA ALA A 116 8.18 3.64 9.29
C ALA A 116 9.27 3.92 10.32
N SER A 117 10.17 4.86 10.03
CA SER A 117 11.25 5.23 10.95
C SER A 117 10.78 5.81 12.28
N GLN A 118 9.52 6.29 12.35
CA GLN A 118 8.92 6.85 13.57
C GLN A 118 8.10 5.82 14.37
N LEU A 119 7.81 4.65 13.80
CA LEU A 119 6.83 3.72 14.37
C LEU A 119 7.42 2.73 15.38
N GLY A 120 8.74 2.64 15.50
CA GLY A 120 9.39 1.65 16.37
C GLY A 120 8.92 0.21 16.10
N SER A 121 8.42 -0.04 14.89
CA SER A 121 7.80 -1.30 14.51
C SER A 121 8.84 -2.40 14.37
N LYS A 122 8.36 -3.65 14.31
CA LYS A 122 9.19 -4.81 13.99
C LYS A 122 10.02 -4.53 12.72
N PRO A 123 11.31 -4.93 12.70
CA PRO A 123 12.11 -4.85 11.48
C PRO A 123 11.39 -5.47 10.29
N PHE A 124 11.56 -4.83 9.12
CA PHE A 124 11.00 -5.28 7.84
C PHE A 124 9.47 -5.37 7.76
N PHE A 125 8.74 -4.77 8.71
CA PHE A 125 7.28 -4.81 8.73
C PHE A 125 6.66 -4.32 7.43
N VAL A 126 7.18 -3.23 6.86
CA VAL A 126 6.67 -2.65 5.60
C VAL A 126 6.90 -3.62 4.45
N GLU A 127 8.07 -4.22 4.38
CA GLU A 127 8.46 -5.19 3.35
C GLU A 127 7.60 -6.46 3.42
N PHE A 128 7.24 -6.93 4.62
CA PHE A 128 6.28 -8.03 4.76
C PHE A 128 4.88 -7.66 4.25
N GLN A 129 4.43 -6.41 4.43
CA GLN A 129 3.17 -5.98 3.83
C GLN A 129 3.28 -5.82 2.30
N ARG A 130 4.44 -5.39 1.78
CA ARG A 130 4.73 -5.37 0.34
C ARG A 130 4.70 -6.77 -0.25
N LEU A 131 5.27 -7.77 0.43
CA LEU A 131 5.16 -9.19 0.03
C LEU A 131 3.70 -9.63 -0.05
N ARG A 132 2.86 -9.23 0.91
CA ARG A 132 1.42 -9.52 0.84
C ARG A 132 0.76 -8.86 -0.38
N LEU A 133 1.09 -7.60 -0.70
CA LEU A 133 0.61 -6.93 -1.91
C LEU A 133 1.04 -7.68 -3.19
N ILE A 134 2.30 -8.14 -3.26
CA ILE A 134 2.81 -8.94 -4.38
C ILE A 134 1.95 -10.20 -4.56
N HIS A 135 1.69 -10.96 -3.49
CA HIS A 135 0.83 -12.15 -3.57
C HIS A 135 -0.61 -11.82 -3.98
N CYS A 136 -1.14 -10.66 -3.57
CA CYS A 136 -2.46 -10.21 -4.01
C CYS A 136 -2.47 -9.92 -5.51
N LEU A 137 -1.47 -9.20 -6.03
CA LEU A 137 -1.32 -8.91 -7.47
C LEU A 137 -1.21 -10.20 -8.29
N GLU A 138 -0.39 -11.17 -7.84
CA GLU A 138 -0.27 -12.49 -8.46
C GLU A 138 -1.62 -13.20 -8.55
N SER A 139 -2.37 -13.23 -7.45
CA SER A 139 -3.67 -13.89 -7.39
C SER A 139 -4.71 -13.21 -8.29
N CYS A 140 -4.49 -11.94 -8.62
CA CYS A 140 -5.31 -11.17 -9.55
C CYS A 140 -4.83 -11.27 -11.02
N GLY A 141 -3.74 -11.99 -11.29
CA GLY A 141 -3.13 -12.09 -12.63
C GLY A 141 -2.39 -10.83 -13.08
N LEU A 142 -2.09 -9.91 -12.16
CA LEU A 142 -1.38 -8.66 -12.39
C LEU A 142 0.13 -8.87 -12.21
N PHE A 143 0.70 -9.72 -13.06
CA PHE A 143 2.07 -10.22 -12.93
C PHE A 143 3.14 -9.13 -13.19
N ASP A 144 2.85 -8.15 -14.04
CA ASP A 144 3.79 -7.07 -14.34
C ASP A 144 3.89 -6.10 -13.15
N GLU A 145 2.76 -5.78 -12.53
CA GLU A 145 2.71 -4.97 -11.31
C GLU A 145 3.34 -5.70 -10.11
N ALA A 146 3.09 -7.01 -9.98
CA ALA A 146 3.72 -7.83 -8.95
C ALA A 146 5.25 -7.85 -9.08
N GLN A 147 5.76 -7.94 -10.33
CA GLN A 147 7.18 -7.87 -10.61
C GLN A 147 7.78 -6.51 -10.26
N LEU A 148 7.14 -5.43 -10.71
CA LEU A 148 7.59 -4.07 -10.42
C LEU A 148 7.66 -3.81 -8.91
N GLU A 149 6.65 -4.27 -8.17
CA GLU A 149 6.61 -4.13 -6.72
C GLU A 149 7.72 -4.95 -6.03
N GLY A 150 7.92 -6.21 -6.44
CA GLY A 150 8.94 -7.08 -5.87
C GLY A 150 10.37 -6.61 -6.15
N LEU A 151 10.65 -6.19 -7.39
CA LEU A 151 11.94 -5.57 -7.74
C LEU A 151 12.19 -4.30 -6.93
N GLY A 152 11.16 -3.45 -6.79
CA GLY A 152 11.27 -2.24 -5.98
C GLY A 152 11.60 -2.50 -4.50
N VAL A 153 11.22 -3.66 -3.95
CA VAL A 153 11.64 -4.07 -2.60
C VAL A 153 13.09 -4.58 -2.59
N LEU A 154 13.47 -5.40 -3.56
CA LEU A 154 14.82 -6.00 -3.63
C LEU A 154 15.92 -4.98 -3.98
N GLU A 155 15.59 -3.92 -4.71
CA GLU A 155 16.51 -2.85 -5.08
C GLU A 155 16.79 -1.87 -3.94
N LYS A 156 16.00 -1.90 -2.85
CA LYS A 156 16.27 -1.06 -1.67
C LYS A 156 17.65 -1.43 -1.12
N PRO A 157 18.51 -0.43 -0.82
CA PRO A 157 19.86 -0.70 -0.33
C PRO A 157 19.76 -1.52 0.95
N PRO A 158 20.57 -2.58 1.09
CA PRO A 158 20.51 -3.40 2.28
C PRO A 158 20.91 -2.56 3.50
N PRO A 159 20.38 -2.87 4.69
CA PRO A 159 20.74 -2.15 5.90
C PRO A 159 22.26 -2.11 6.06
N ALA A 160 22.80 -1.00 6.57
CA ALA A 160 24.26 -0.73 6.61
C ALA A 160 25.11 -1.85 7.25
N LYS A 161 24.48 -2.75 8.00
CA LYS A 161 25.04 -3.98 8.56
C LYS A 161 25.48 -5.02 7.51
N TRP A 162 25.14 -4.85 6.22
CA TRP A 162 25.36 -5.83 5.14
C TRP A 162 26.50 -5.48 4.18
N LYS A 163 27.33 -4.46 4.48
CA LYS A 163 28.39 -4.00 3.58
C LYS A 163 29.23 -5.17 3.03
N GLY A 164 29.02 -5.49 1.76
CA GLY A 164 29.79 -6.48 1.00
C GLY A 164 29.18 -7.88 0.85
N LYS A 165 27.97 -8.17 1.35
CA LYS A 165 27.34 -9.50 1.25
C LYS A 165 25.97 -9.40 0.56
N LEU A 166 25.70 -10.33 -0.35
CA LEU A 166 24.43 -10.40 -1.11
C LEU A 166 23.23 -10.80 -0.21
N LEU A 167 23.51 -11.50 0.89
CA LEU A 167 22.55 -11.99 1.86
C LEU A 167 23.11 -11.77 3.28
N PRO A 168 22.24 -11.62 4.31
CA PRO A 168 22.70 -11.50 5.68
C PRO A 168 23.42 -12.79 6.05
N GLU A 169 24.50 -12.68 6.81
CA GLU A 169 25.01 -13.85 7.53
C GLU A 169 23.94 -14.31 8.50
N ILE A 170 23.43 -15.52 8.26
CA ILE A 170 22.57 -16.22 9.20
C ILE A 170 23.49 -16.70 10.33
N ASP A 171 23.91 -15.77 11.19
CA ASP A 171 24.60 -16.15 12.41
C ASP A 171 23.61 -16.92 13.29
N LYS A 172 24.08 -17.97 13.97
CA LYS A 172 23.24 -18.99 14.64
C LYS A 172 22.36 -18.45 15.78
N GLY A 173 22.39 -17.15 16.05
CA GLY A 173 21.69 -16.51 17.17
C GLY A 173 20.75 -15.34 16.85
N SER A 174 20.70 -14.78 15.62
CA SER A 174 19.82 -13.63 15.34
C SER A 174 18.61 -14.02 14.48
N GLY A 175 17.41 -13.99 15.07
CA GLY A 175 16.16 -14.29 14.35
C GLY A 175 15.85 -13.31 13.21
N GLU A 176 16.34 -12.07 13.31
CA GLU A 176 16.15 -11.00 12.33
C GLU A 176 16.75 -11.34 10.96
N GLY A 177 17.96 -11.91 10.91
CA GLY A 177 18.60 -12.31 9.65
C GLY A 177 17.85 -13.44 8.94
N LYS A 178 17.26 -14.37 9.70
CA LYS A 178 16.45 -15.47 9.15
C LYS A 178 15.13 -14.96 8.56
N GLU A 179 14.44 -14.06 9.26
CA GLU A 179 13.18 -13.47 8.77
C GLU A 179 13.42 -12.68 7.48
N LEU A 180 14.51 -11.92 7.41
CA LEU A 180 14.87 -11.18 6.21
C LEU A 180 15.26 -12.10 5.04
N CYS A 181 16.05 -13.16 5.29
CA CYS A 181 16.31 -14.19 4.28
C CYS A 181 15.02 -14.82 3.74
N SER A 182 14.09 -15.19 4.63
CA SER A 182 12.81 -15.77 4.23
C SER A 182 12.03 -14.81 3.34
N LEU A 183 11.93 -13.54 3.75
CA LEU A 183 11.28 -12.50 2.98
C LEU A 183 11.89 -12.35 1.57
N PHE A 184 13.22 -12.31 1.45
CA PHE A 184 13.89 -12.23 0.15
C PHE A 184 13.61 -13.44 -0.73
N VAL A 185 13.67 -14.65 -0.16
CA VAL A 185 13.36 -15.89 -0.87
C VAL A 185 11.91 -15.88 -1.36
N ASP A 186 10.96 -15.49 -0.50
CA ASP A 186 9.54 -15.46 -0.84
C ASP A 186 9.24 -14.44 -1.96
N ILE A 187 9.91 -13.28 -1.95
CA ILE A 187 9.81 -12.31 -3.05
C ILE A 187 10.38 -12.90 -4.34
N VAL A 188 11.58 -13.50 -4.32
CA VAL A 188 12.20 -14.10 -5.52
C VAL A 188 11.34 -15.22 -6.09
N VAL A 189 10.78 -16.08 -5.24
CA VAL A 189 9.85 -17.15 -5.66
C VAL A 189 8.61 -16.56 -6.34
N SER A 190 8.10 -15.44 -5.84
CA SER A 190 6.97 -14.73 -6.45
C SER A 190 7.33 -14.14 -7.83
N LEU A 191 8.50 -13.52 -7.94
CA LEU A 191 9.01 -13.02 -9.23
C LEU A 191 9.18 -14.14 -10.28
N LEU A 192 9.70 -15.29 -9.86
CA LEU A 192 9.83 -16.46 -10.73
C LEU A 192 8.46 -16.98 -11.21
N ARG A 193 7.46 -17.01 -10.33
CA ARG A 193 6.08 -17.39 -10.70
C ARG A 193 5.48 -16.40 -11.70
N CYS A 194 5.69 -15.10 -11.51
CA CYS A 194 5.24 -14.07 -12.44
C CYS A 194 5.90 -14.22 -13.82
N ALA A 195 7.23 -14.39 -13.86
CA ALA A 195 7.97 -14.58 -15.11
C ALA A 195 7.52 -15.85 -15.87
N ALA A 196 7.32 -16.96 -15.16
CA ALA A 196 6.81 -18.19 -15.75
C ALA A 196 5.40 -18.02 -16.35
N ALA A 197 4.52 -17.27 -15.66
CA ALA A 197 3.19 -16.95 -16.16
C ALA A 197 3.23 -16.07 -17.42
N GLY A 198 4.16 -15.11 -17.48
CA GLY A 198 4.43 -14.29 -18.67
C GLY A 198 4.85 -15.13 -19.88
N LEU A 199 5.82 -16.03 -19.71
CA LEU A 199 6.30 -16.93 -20.77
C LEU A 199 5.19 -17.86 -21.28
N ALA A 200 4.37 -18.42 -20.38
CA ALA A 200 3.24 -19.27 -20.77
C ALA A 200 2.19 -18.50 -21.58
N LYS A 201 1.98 -17.22 -21.26
CA LYS A 201 1.08 -16.34 -22.00
C LYS A 201 1.63 -16.06 -23.41
N GLU A 202 2.91 -15.78 -23.56
CA GLU A 202 3.55 -15.57 -24.87
C GLU A 202 3.47 -16.83 -25.75
N ASP A 203 3.81 -17.99 -25.22
CA ASP A 203 3.69 -19.28 -25.91
C ASP A 203 2.26 -19.55 -26.39
N ALA A 204 1.25 -19.24 -25.57
CA ALA A 204 -0.15 -19.34 -25.96
C ALA A 204 -0.55 -18.37 -27.09
N HIS A 205 0.09 -17.20 -27.19
CA HIS A 205 -0.13 -16.29 -28.32
C HIS A 205 0.51 -16.86 -29.60
N PHE A 206 1.73 -17.39 -29.53
CA PHE A 206 2.39 -18.00 -30.68
C PHE A 206 1.60 -19.19 -31.24
N ARG A 207 1.09 -20.07 -30.37
CA ARG A 207 0.25 -21.22 -30.77
C ARG A 207 -1.10 -20.85 -31.40
N LYS A 208 -1.58 -19.62 -31.26
CA LYS A 208 -2.80 -19.15 -31.93
C LYS A 208 -2.56 -18.64 -33.36
N VAL A 209 -1.30 -18.32 -33.68
CA VAL A 209 -0.92 -17.72 -34.97
C VAL A 209 -0.33 -18.76 -35.92
N LEU A 210 0.25 -19.84 -35.40
CA LEU A 210 0.70 -21.03 -36.14
C LEU A 210 -0.45 -22.02 -36.36
#